data_AF-A0ABD6RY85-F1
#
_entry.id   AF-A0ABD6RY85-F1
#
_cell.length_a   1.000
_cell.length_b   1.000
_cell.length_c   1.000
_cell.angle_alpha   90.00
_cell.angle_beta   90.00
_cell.angle_gamma   90.00
#
_symmetry.space_group_name_H-M   'P 1'
#
loop_
_entity.id
_entity.type
_entity.pdbx_description
1 polymer ?
#
loop_
_entity_poly.entity_id
_entity_poly.type
_entity_poly.pdbx_seq_one_letter_code
_entity_poly.pdbx_strand_id
1 'polypeptide(L)'
;MAGGKIKGITIEIGGNTQPLQNALKDVNKQSDSLATELKEVERLLKFNPGNVEALAQKQQLLTQQIENTTQKLDKLKEAEQQVQAQFQNGKISEEQYRAFRREIEFTQGSLDGLKNKLGNMKAEQENVA
;
A
#
# COMPACT_ATOMS: atom_id res chain seq x y z
N MET A 1 -4.58 7.98 -25.26
CA MET A 1 -4.84 6.82 -24.38
C MET A 1 -4.00 6.98 -23.13
N ALA A 2 -4.56 7.54 -22.06
CA ALA A 2 -3.86 7.77 -20.81
C ALA A 2 -4.68 7.16 -19.69
N GLY A 3 -4.31 5.94 -19.32
CA GLY A 3 -4.87 5.20 -18.21
C GLY A 3 -3.74 4.45 -17.58
N GLY A 4 -2.84 5.18 -16.93
CA GLY A 4 -1.78 4.65 -16.07
C GLY A 4 -2.41 3.86 -14.92
N LYS A 5 -2.91 2.68 -15.24
CA LYS A 5 -3.18 1.66 -14.25
C LYS A 5 -1.84 0.99 -14.01
N ILE A 6 -1.18 1.43 -12.94
CA ILE A 6 -0.25 0.60 -12.18
C ILE A 6 -1.11 -0.53 -11.58
N LYS A 7 -1.68 -1.37 -12.44
CA LYS A 7 -2.34 -2.61 -12.06
C LYS A 7 -1.19 -3.54 -11.77
N GLY A 8 -1.07 -3.89 -10.49
CA GLY A 8 -0.18 -4.88 -9.88
C GLY A 8 0.90 -5.41 -10.80
N ILE A 9 2.14 -5.10 -10.47
CA ILE A 9 3.33 -5.67 -11.09
C ILE A 9 3.15 -7.19 -11.23
N THR A 10 2.84 -7.65 -12.43
CA THR A 10 2.87 -9.07 -12.79
C THR A 10 4.33 -9.39 -13.10
N ILE A 11 5.16 -9.57 -12.06
CA ILE A 11 6.48 -10.17 -12.28
C ILE A 11 6.26 -11.66 -12.49
N GLU A 12 6.49 -12.11 -13.73
CA GLU A 12 6.63 -13.52 -14.05
C GLU A 12 7.99 -14.06 -13.59
N ILE A 13 8.05 -14.49 -12.32
CA ILE A 13 9.20 -15.12 -11.69
C ILE A 13 9.24 -16.62 -12.08
N GLY A 14 10.11 -17.00 -13.03
CA GLY A 14 10.55 -18.39 -13.24
C GLY A 14 9.46 -19.45 -13.50
N GLY A 15 8.29 -19.06 -14.02
CA GLY A 15 7.16 -19.97 -14.27
C GLY A 15 6.31 -20.33 -13.03
N ASN A 16 6.66 -19.84 -11.83
CA ASN A 16 5.83 -19.98 -10.64
C ASN A 16 5.81 -18.67 -9.83
N THR A 17 4.97 -17.73 -10.28
CA THR A 17 4.73 -16.44 -9.62
C THR A 17 3.89 -16.53 -8.34
N GLN A 18 3.36 -17.72 -8.05
CA GLN A 18 2.26 -17.90 -7.11
C GLN A 18 2.62 -17.54 -5.66
N PRO A 19 3.80 -17.86 -5.10
CA PRO A 19 4.03 -17.64 -3.67
C PRO A 19 3.94 -16.17 -3.27
N LEU A 20 4.65 -15.30 -3.98
CA LEU A 20 4.63 -13.86 -3.70
C LEU A 20 3.30 -13.23 -4.10
N GLN A 21 2.74 -13.58 -5.27
CA GLN A 21 1.42 -13.07 -5.67
C GLN A 21 0.33 -13.46 -4.68
N ASN A 22 0.34 -14.70 -4.18
CA ASN A 22 -0.62 -15.16 -3.17
C ASN A 22 -0.39 -14.46 -1.83
N ALA A 23 0.87 -14.32 -1.40
CA ALA A 23 1.20 -13.62 -0.16
C ALA A 23 0.77 -12.14 -0.17
N LEU A 24 0.79 -11.50 -1.35
CA LEU A 24 0.36 -10.11 -1.54
C LEU A 24 -1.13 -9.98 -1.89
N LYS A 25 -1.81 -11.06 -2.30
CA LYS A 25 -3.20 -11.02 -2.76
C LYS A 25 -4.14 -10.49 -1.68
N ASP A 26 -4.05 -11.03 -0.47
CA ASP A 26 -4.93 -10.65 0.62
C ASP A 26 -4.60 -9.24 1.12
N VAL A 27 -3.32 -8.88 1.17
CA VAL A 27 -2.85 -7.53 1.52
C VAL A 27 -3.34 -6.49 0.50
N ASN A 28 -3.33 -6.81 -0.79
CA ASN A 28 -3.84 -5.92 -1.83
C ASN A 28 -5.36 -5.79 -1.75
N LYS A 29 -6.10 -6.89 -1.54
CA LYS A 29 -7.56 -6.83 -1.32
C LYS A 29 -7.95 -5.97 -0.12
N GLN A 30 -7.25 -6.16 1.00
CA GLN A 30 -7.47 -5.37 2.20
C GLN A 30 -7.14 -3.90 1.95
N SER A 31 -6.07 -3.60 1.20
CA SER A 31 -5.74 -2.23 0.80
C SER A 31 -6.87 -1.57 0.00
N ASP A 32 -7.46 -2.29 -0.96
CA ASP A 32 -8.55 -1.78 -1.80
C ASP A 32 -9.84 -1.54 -1.00
N SER A 33 -10.17 -2.43 -0.05
CA SER A 33 -11.31 -2.24 0.85
C SER A 33 -11.11 -1.00 1.72
N LEU A 34 -9.98 -0.91 2.42
CA LEU A 34 -9.65 0.22 3.30
C LEU A 34 -9.64 1.55 2.54
N ALA A 35 -9.12 1.57 1.31
CA ALA A 35 -9.11 2.78 0.48
C ALA A 35 -10.52 3.21 0.05
N THR A 36 -11.40 2.25 -0.20
CA THR A 36 -12.81 2.53 -0.55
C THR A 36 -13.55 3.10 0.64
N GLU A 37 -13.44 2.46 1.80
CA GLU A 37 -14.05 2.92 3.06
C GLU A 37 -13.52 4.30 3.46
N LEU A 38 -12.20 4.53 3.37
CA LEU A 38 -11.60 5.82 3.69
C LEU A 38 -12.16 6.93 2.79
N LYS A 39 -12.38 6.65 1.51
CA LYS A 39 -12.96 7.61 0.56
C LYS A 39 -14.41 7.95 0.89
N GLU A 40 -15.19 6.99 1.37
CA GLU A 40 -16.57 7.21 1.82
C GLU A 40 -16.62 8.08 3.08
N VAL A 41 -15.76 7.78 4.06
CA VAL A 41 -15.61 8.60 5.27
C VAL A 41 -15.13 10.01 4.94
N GLU A 42 -14.16 10.17 4.05
CA GLU A 42 -13.70 11.49 3.58
C GLU A 42 -14.82 12.28 2.88
N ARG A 43 -15.68 11.61 2.11
CA ARG A 43 -16.86 12.27 1.50
C ARG A 43 -17.84 12.71 2.58
N LEU A 44 -18.14 11.86 3.55
CA LEU A 44 -19.01 12.21 4.67
C LEU A 44 -18.48 13.44 5.43
N LEU A 45 -17.19 13.46 5.75
CA LEU A 45 -16.53 14.58 6.42
C LEU A 45 -16.52 15.88 5.59
N LYS A 46 -16.54 15.80 4.25
CA LYS A 46 -16.70 16.99 3.41
C LYS A 46 -18.08 17.63 3.53
N PHE A 47 -19.13 16.81 3.71
CA PHE A 47 -20.49 17.32 3.91
C PHE A 47 -20.76 17.71 5.36
N ASN A 48 -20.20 16.95 6.31
CA ASN A 48 -20.33 17.19 7.74
C ASN A 48 -18.96 17.13 8.43
N PRO A 49 -18.17 18.21 8.40
CA PRO A 49 -16.82 18.24 8.95
C PRO A 49 -16.78 18.11 10.48
N GLY A 50 -17.89 18.36 11.17
CA GLY A 50 -18.00 18.19 12.62
C GLY A 50 -18.40 16.78 13.08
N ASN A 51 -18.50 15.80 12.16
CA ASN A 51 -18.89 14.45 12.50
C ASN A 51 -17.76 13.70 13.24
N VAL A 52 -17.87 13.64 14.57
CA VAL A 52 -16.88 13.00 15.45
C VAL A 52 -16.74 11.49 15.17
N GLU A 53 -17.82 10.78 14.88
CA GLU A 53 -17.77 9.35 14.56
C GLU A 53 -17.00 9.10 13.26
N ALA A 54 -17.27 9.91 12.23
CA ALA A 54 -16.56 9.82 10.95
C ALA A 54 -15.07 10.20 11.11
N LEU A 55 -14.73 11.15 11.98
CA LEU A 55 -13.35 11.48 12.31
C LEU A 55 -12.62 10.30 12.99
N ALA A 56 -13.27 9.64 13.95
CA ALA A 56 -12.73 8.45 14.60
C ALA A 56 -12.54 7.31 13.58
N GLN A 57 -13.54 7.06 12.73
CA GLN A 57 -13.44 6.07 11.66
C GLN A 57 -12.28 6.37 10.69
N LYS A 58 -12.10 7.64 10.29
CA LYS A 58 -10.97 8.05 9.44
C LYS A 58 -9.63 7.72 10.10
N GLN A 59 -9.49 8.00 11.40
CA GLN A 59 -8.27 7.67 12.16
C GLN A 59 -8.00 6.16 12.17
N GLN A 60 -9.04 5.36 12.44
CA GLN A 60 -8.94 3.90 12.48
C GLN A 60 -8.56 3.33 11.10
N LEU A 61 -9.24 3.77 10.04
CA LEU A 61 -8.96 3.34 8.67
C LEU A 61 -7.53 3.71 8.22
N LEU A 62 -7.07 4.93 8.52
CA LEU A 62 -5.68 5.33 8.25
C LEU A 62 -4.68 4.44 9.01
N THR A 63 -4.97 4.12 10.27
CA THR A 63 -4.10 3.23 11.08
C THR A 63 -4.04 1.83 10.49
N GLN A 64 -5.19 1.24 10.15
CA GLN A 64 -5.26 -0.07 9.50
C GLN A 64 -4.56 -0.07 8.13
N GLN A 65 -4.67 1.02 7.37
CA GLN A 65 -4.00 1.15 6.08
C GLN A 65 -2.47 1.22 6.23
N ILE A 66 -1.97 1.89 7.28
CA ILE A 66 -0.54 1.91 7.64
C ILE A 66 -0.07 0.50 8.00
N GLU A 67 -0.81 -0.21 8.85
CA GLU A 67 -0.47 -1.59 9.24
C GLU A 67 -0.43 -2.52 8.02
N ASN A 68 -1.47 -2.48 7.19
CA ASN A 68 -1.55 -3.33 6.00
C ASN A 68 -0.46 -2.99 4.96
N THR A 69 -0.14 -1.71 4.78
CA THR A 69 0.97 -1.28 3.91
C THR A 69 2.34 -1.69 4.48
N THR A 70 2.49 -1.67 5.80
CA THR A 70 3.70 -2.17 6.48
C THR A 70 3.87 -3.67 6.22
N GLN A 71 2.81 -4.46 6.39
CA GLN A 71 2.82 -5.89 6.08
C GLN A 71 3.15 -6.16 4.61
N LYS A 72 2.63 -5.33 3.68
CA LYS A 72 3.00 -5.41 2.25
C LYS A 72 4.50 -5.22 2.07
N LEU A 73 5.05 -4.18 2.68
CA LEU A 73 6.46 -3.84 2.57
C LEU A 73 7.35 -4.94 3.15
N ASP A 74 6.97 -5.52 4.29
CA ASP A 74 7.74 -6.59 4.93
C ASP A 74 7.79 -7.83 4.04
N LYS A 75 6.66 -8.26 3.48
CA LYS A 75 6.62 -9.38 2.52
C LYS A 75 7.45 -9.12 1.26
N LEU A 76 7.44 -7.89 0.75
CA LEU A 76 8.28 -7.52 -0.38
C LEU A 76 9.77 -7.58 0.00
N LYS A 77 10.16 -7.10 1.19
CA LYS A 77 11.55 -7.19 1.64
C LYS A 77 12.01 -8.62 1.90
N GLU A 78 11.16 -9.47 2.46
CA GLU A 78 11.45 -10.90 2.63
C GLU A 78 11.68 -11.59 1.28
N ALA A 79 10.88 -11.24 0.27
CA ALA A 79 11.03 -11.78 -1.08
C ALA A 79 12.25 -11.21 -1.83
N GLU A 80 12.82 -10.09 -1.39
CA GLU A 80 13.92 -9.41 -2.07
C GLU A 80 15.14 -10.30 -2.25
N GLN A 81 15.52 -11.04 -1.22
CA GLN A 81 16.67 -11.96 -1.29
C GLN A 81 16.44 -13.05 -2.36
N GLN A 82 15.22 -13.59 -2.43
CA GLN A 82 14.87 -14.61 -3.43
C GLN A 82 14.86 -14.02 -4.84
N VAL A 83 14.29 -12.82 -5.01
CA VAL A 83 14.24 -12.12 -6.30
C VAL A 83 15.66 -11.77 -6.78
N GLN A 84 16.54 -11.31 -5.89
CA GLN A 84 17.95 -11.05 -6.22
C GLN A 84 18.70 -12.32 -6.63
N ALA A 85 18.53 -13.42 -5.89
CA ALA A 85 19.15 -14.69 -6.26
C ALA A 85 18.64 -15.18 -7.62
N GLN A 86 17.37 -15.00 -7.94
CA GLN A 86 16.82 -15.37 -9.25
C GLN A 86 17.36 -14.49 -10.38
N PHE A 87 17.59 -13.20 -10.13
CA PHE A 87 18.23 -12.31 -11.10
C PHE A 87 19.68 -12.74 -11.37
N GLN A 88 20.45 -13.04 -10.32
CA GLN A 88 21.84 -13.50 -10.45
C GLN A 88 21.95 -14.84 -11.19
N ASN A 89 20.96 -15.73 -11.01
CA ASN A 89 20.87 -17.01 -11.71
C ASN A 89 20.27 -16.90 -13.12
N GLY A 90 19.98 -15.68 -13.60
CA GLY A 90 19.41 -15.44 -14.94
C GLY A 90 17.96 -15.91 -15.12
N LYS A 91 17.23 -16.17 -14.03
CA LYS A 91 15.84 -16.65 -14.06
C LYS A 91 14.80 -15.52 -14.24
N ILE A 92 15.19 -14.29 -13.92
CA ILE A 92 14.38 -13.09 -14.15
C ILE A 92 15.21 -12.04 -14.89
N SER A 93 14.54 -11.20 -15.68
CA SER A 93 15.20 -10.12 -16.42
C SER A 93 15.57 -8.94 -15.52
N GLU A 94 16.49 -8.10 -15.99
CA GLU A 94 16.83 -6.86 -15.31
C GLU A 94 15.62 -5.94 -15.16
N GLU A 95 14.73 -5.92 -16.16
CA GLU A 95 13.48 -5.14 -16.09
C GLU A 95 12.56 -5.64 -14.96
N GLN A 96 12.42 -6.96 -14.81
CA GLN A 96 11.64 -7.57 -13.73
C GLN A 96 12.23 -7.26 -12.36
N TYR A 97 13.55 -7.35 -12.22
CA TYR A 97 14.26 -6.98 -10.99
C TYR A 97 14.08 -5.49 -10.64
N ARG A 98 14.24 -4.59 -11.62
CA ARG A 98 14.00 -3.15 -11.43
C ARG A 98 12.53 -2.84 -11.12
N ALA A 99 11.58 -3.56 -11.72
CA ALA A 99 10.16 -3.42 -11.39
C ALA A 99 9.89 -3.79 -9.92
N PHE A 100 10.45 -4.90 -9.45
CA PHE A 100 10.34 -5.32 -8.06
C PHE A 100 10.89 -4.27 -7.08
N ARG A 101 12.09 -3.75 -7.35
CA ARG A 101 12.71 -2.68 -6.55
C ARG A 101 11.85 -1.41 -6.51
N ARG A 102 11.27 -1.01 -7.65
CA ARG A 102 10.32 0.12 -7.69
C ARG A 102 9.08 -0.12 -6.85
N GLU A 103 8.58 -1.35 -6.75
CA GLU A 103 7.42 -1.67 -5.89
C GLU A 103 7.73 -1.46 -4.41
N ILE A 104 8.94 -1.86 -3.97
CA ILE A 104 9.41 -1.65 -2.60
C ILE A 104 9.44 -0.15 -2.30
N GLU A 105 10.07 0.63 -3.17
CA GLU A 105 10.19 2.08 -3.03
C GLU A 105 8.81 2.78 -3.05
N PHE A 106 7.92 2.36 -3.95
CA PHE A 106 6.56 2.87 -4.02
C PHE A 106 5.75 2.55 -2.76
N THR A 107 5.91 1.33 -2.23
CA THR A 107 5.23 0.91 -0.99
C THR A 107 5.76 1.68 0.21
N GLN A 108 7.08 1.94 0.29
CA GLN A 108 7.68 2.82 1.30
C GLN A 108 7.13 4.25 1.22
N GLY A 109 7.16 4.86 0.04
CA GLY A 109 6.63 6.21 -0.14
C GLY A 109 5.14 6.30 0.20
N SER A 110 4.36 5.27 -0.12
CA SER A 110 2.94 5.19 0.25
C SER A 110 2.77 5.10 1.77
N LEU A 111 3.56 4.28 2.45
CA LEU A 111 3.53 4.14 3.91
C LEU A 111 3.84 5.48 4.60
N ASP A 112 4.87 6.18 4.14
CA ASP A 112 5.24 7.48 4.70
C ASP A 112 4.15 8.53 4.43
N GLY A 113 3.54 8.52 3.24
CA GLY A 113 2.39 9.36 2.93
C GLY A 113 1.20 9.11 3.86
N LEU A 114 0.89 7.85 4.18
CA LEU A 114 -0.19 7.51 5.11
C LEU A 114 0.13 7.94 6.54
N LYS A 115 1.37 7.73 7.01
CA LYS A 115 1.83 8.21 8.32
C LYS A 115 1.72 9.72 8.44
N ASN A 116 2.13 10.46 7.41
CA ASN A 116 2.01 11.92 7.36
C ASN A 116 0.54 12.36 7.39
N LYS A 117 -0.36 11.70 6.64
CA LYS A 117 -1.80 11.98 6.69
C LYS A 117 -2.37 11.78 8.10
N LEU A 118 -2.00 10.68 8.76
CA LEU A 118 -2.43 10.39 10.13
C LEU A 118 -1.89 11.43 11.12
N GLY A 119 -0.61 11.82 10.98
CA GLY A 119 0.02 12.85 11.79
C GLY A 119 -0.65 14.22 11.64
N ASN A 120 -0.86 14.66 10.40
CA ASN A 120 -1.52 15.93 10.11
C ASN A 120 -2.95 15.96 10.65
N MET A 121 -3.71 14.87 10.49
CA MET A 121 -5.07 14.78 11.01
C MET A 121 -5.11 14.88 12.54
N LYS A 122 -4.17 14.25 13.25
CA LYS A 122 -4.07 14.37 14.71
C LYS A 122 -3.73 15.81 15.13
N ALA A 123 -2.79 16.44 14.44
CA ALA A 123 -2.46 17.85 14.69
C ALA A 123 -3.64 18.79 14.42
N GLU A 124 -4.42 18.56 13.36
CA GLU A 124 -5.64 19.33 13.08
C GLU A 124 -6.70 19.13 14.18
N GLN A 125 -6.85 17.92 14.73
CA GLN A 125 -7.77 17.66 15.84
C GLN A 125 -7.34 18.38 17.14
N GLU A 126 -6.05 18.40 17.43
CA GLU A 126 -5.51 19.10 18.61
C GLU A 126 -5.65 20.62 18.53
N ASN A 127 -5.58 21.21 17.33
CA ASN A 127 -5.75 22.66 17.15
C ASN A 127 -7.22 23.12 17.17
N VAL A 128 -8.17 22.19 17.05
CA VAL A 128 -9.62 22.48 16.99
C VAL A 128 -10.32 22.17 18.32
N ALA A 129 -9.66 21.43 19.23
CA ALA A 129 -10.11 21.16 20.59
C ALA A 129 -9.78 22.31 21.57
#